data_AF-A0A529R5E6-F1
#
_entry.id   AF-A0A529R5E6-F1
#
_cell.length_a   1.000
_cell.length_b   1.000
_cell.length_c   1.000
_cell.angle_alpha   90.00
_cell.angle_beta   90.00
_cell.angle_gamma   90.00
#
_symmetry.space_group_name_H-M   'P 1'
#
loop_
_entity.id
_entity.type
_entity.pdbx_description
1 polymer ?
#
loop_
_entity_poly.entity_id
_entity_poly.type
_entity_poly.pdbx_seq_one_letter_code
_entity_poly.pdbx_strand_id
1 'polypeptide(L)' 'MASRYHEVYEGWKRDPVGFWAEAAKAIDWYKPAEKVFDPAQGVYG' A
#
# COMPACT_ATOMS: atom_id res chain seq x y z
N MET A 1 -9.18 13.50 21.50
CA MET A 1 -9.28 12.56 20.36
C MET A 1 -7.92 11.89 20.22
N ALA A 2 -7.83 10.56 20.37
CA ALA A 2 -6.59 9.85 20.08
C ALA A 2 -6.33 9.92 18.55
N SER A 3 -5.07 10.05 18.16
CA SER A 3 -4.70 10.10 16.74
C SER A 3 -4.98 8.74 16.06
N ARG A 4 -5.57 8.76 14.87
CA ARG A 4 -5.77 7.56 14.04
C ARG A 4 -4.46 7.00 13.46
N TYR A 5 -3.35 7.72 13.66
CA TYR A 5 -2.04 7.31 13.15
C TYR A 5 -1.64 5.91 13.59
N HIS A 6 -1.91 5.53 14.84
CA HIS A 6 -1.54 4.21 15.34
C HIS A 6 -2.26 3.08 14.60
N GLU A 7 -3.58 3.23 14.39
CA GLU A 7 -4.39 2.26 13.64
C GLU A 7 -3.93 2.14 12.18
N VAL A 8 -3.60 3.27 11.54
CA VAL A 8 -3.10 3.32 10.16
C VAL A 8 -1.73 2.65 10.05
N TYR A 9 -0.83 2.93 10.99
CA TYR A 9 0.52 2.36 11.01
C TYR A 9 0.48 0.84 11.23
N GLU A 10 -0.34 0.36 12.17
CA GLU A 10 -0.56 -1.07 12.38
C GLU A 10 -1.18 -1.75 11.16
N GLY A 11 -2.10 -1.07 10.46
CA GLY A 11 -2.68 -1.54 9.21
C GLY A 11 -1.64 -1.78 8.12
N TRP A 12 -0.77 -0.79 7.87
CA TRP A 12 0.33 -0.92 6.92
C TRP A 12 1.34 -2.01 7.32
N LYS A 13 1.71 -2.07 8.61
CA LYS A 13 2.72 -3.04 9.10
C LYS A 13 2.24 -4.48 8.98
N ARG A 14 0.94 -4.73 9.20
CA ARG A 14 0.36 -6.08 9.15
C ARG A 14 0.20 -6.60 7.71
N ASP A 15 -0.19 -5.74 6.79
CA ASP A 15 -0.41 -6.11 5.38
C ASP A 15 0.00 -4.94 4.46
N PRO A 16 1.30 -4.79 4.16
CA PRO A 16 1.78 -3.66 3.38
C PRO A 16 1.28 -3.70 1.93
N VAL A 17 1.20 -4.90 1.34
CA VAL A 17 0.77 -5.08 -0.05
C VAL A 17 -0.72 -4.74 -0.18
N GLY A 18 -1.57 -5.29 0.68
CA GLY A 18 -3.01 -5.00 0.67
C GLY A 18 -3.30 -3.55 1.05
N PHE A 19 -2.60 -2.99 2.04
CA PHE A 19 -2.75 -1.60 2.45
C PHE A 19 -2.50 -0.63 1.28
N TRP A 20 -1.39 -0.83 0.56
CA TRP A 20 -1.05 0.02 -0.58
C TRP A 20 -1.91 -0.29 -1.82
N ALA A 21 -2.37 -1.54 -2.01
CA ALA A 21 -3.34 -1.87 -3.06
C ALA A 21 -4.65 -1.10 -2.88
N GLU A 22 -5.20 -1.07 -1.66
CA GLU A 22 -6.43 -0.33 -1.35
C GLU A 22 -6.24 1.17 -1.53
N ALA A 23 -5.11 1.73 -1.07
CA ALA A 23 -4.79 3.14 -1.28
C ALA A 23 -4.67 3.48 -2.78
N ALA A 24 -4.08 2.61 -3.58
CA ALA A 24 -3.89 2.82 -5.02
C ALA A 24 -5.21 2.88 -5.81
N LYS A 25 -6.32 2.35 -5.28
CA LYS A 25 -7.66 2.46 -5.91
C LYS A 25 -8.19 3.88 -5.97
N ALA A 26 -7.65 4.79 -5.14
CA ALA A 26 -8.03 6.20 -5.16
C ALA A 26 -7.37 6.99 -6.31
N ILE A 27 -6.44 6.39 -7.04
CA ILE A 27 -5.75 7.00 -8.18
C ILE A 27 -6.50 6.63 -9.46
N ASP A 28 -6.72 7.62 -10.33
CA ASP A 28 -7.27 7.41 -11.67
C ASP A 28 -6.18 6.90 -12.61
N TRP A 29 -6.08 5.58 -12.72
CA TRP A 29 -5.13 4.92 -13.61
C TRP A 29 -5.69 4.82 -15.03
N TYR A 30 -4.81 5.02 -16.02
CA TYR A 30 -5.08 4.53 -17.38
C TYR A 30 -5.10 2.99 -17.43
N LYS A 31 -4.13 2.36 -16.76
CA LYS A 31 -4.11 0.91 -16.48
C LYS A 31 -3.64 0.70 -15.03
N PRO A 32 -4.42 0.03 -14.17
CA PRO A 32 -4.02 -0.26 -12.80
C PRO A 32 -2.75 -1.13 -12.72
N ALA A 33 -2.01 -1.00 -11.61
CA ALA A 33 -0.83 -1.81 -11.34
C ALA A 33 -1.20 -3.29 -11.13
N GLU A 34 -0.39 -4.20 -11.68
CA GLU A 34 -0.56 -5.66 -11.53
C GLU A 34 0.12 -6.19 -10.25
N LYS A 35 1.18 -5.50 -9.79
CA LYS A 35 1.87 -5.77 -8.53
C LYS A 35 2.10 -4.46 -7.80
N VAL A 36 1.88 -4.47 -6.49
CA VAL A 36 2.12 -3.32 -5.61
C VAL A 36 3.61 -3.19 -5.27
N PHE A 37 4.31 -4.32 -5.12
CA PHE A 37 5.74 -4.40 -4.87
C PHE A 37 6.29 -5.65 -5.58
N ASP A 38 7.39 -5.50 -6.34
CA ASP A 38 8.00 -6.62 -7.06
C ASP A 38 9.45 -6.86 -6.58
N PRO A 39 9.70 -7.81 -5.66
CA PRO A 39 11.04 -8.03 -5.10
C PRO A 39 12.09 -8.40 -6.17
N ALA A 40 11.67 -8.80 -7.37
CA ALA A 40 12.56 -9.09 -8.48
C ALA A 40 13.26 -7.84 -9.06
N GLN A 41 12.73 -6.62 -8.85
CA GLN A 41 13.39 -5.38 -9.32
C GLN A 41 14.31 -4.74 -8.26
N GLY A 42 14.52 -5.44 -7.14
CA GLY A 42 15.46 -5.07 -6.08
C GLY A 42 14.78 -4.49 -4.84
N VAL A 43 15.55 -3.77 -4.02
CA VAL A 43 15.10 -3.28 -2.69
C VAL A 43 13.94 -2.28 -2.75
N TYR A 44 13.69 -1.67 -3.90
CA TYR A 44 12.60 -0.71 -4.09
C TYR A 44 11.37 -1.30 -4.79
N GLY A 45 11.44 -2.60 -5.13
CA GLY A 45 10.41 -3.26 -5.91
C GLY A 45 10.48 -2.92 -7.39
#